data_AF-A0A0D0D9H0-F1
#
_entry.id   AF-A0A0D0D9H0-F1
#
_cell.length_a   1.000
_cell.length_b   1.000
_cell.length_c   1.000
_cell.angle_alpha   90.00
_cell.angle_beta   90.00
_cell.angle_gamma   90.00
#
_symmetry.space_group_name_H-M   'P 1'
#
loop_
_entity.id
_entity.type
_entity.pdbx_description
1 polymer ?
#
loop_
_entity_poly.entity_id
_entity_poly.type
_entity_poly.pdbx_seq_one_letter_code
_entity_poly.pdbx_strand_id
1 'polypeptide(L)'
;WKKRNLPLELVEYIFELFFQRHSSFRSIAPFSNANSQFRNVALRRYMTSLRIDSARQLVSLERIHVSMLSRSEPCGSVGFDWTKSLTGKSGTLASAPWKPNLLGSLRILHVSFAADGRSTQKQRLKQIFSIPLMNSPMSHLTALALTNLWRIDIALLGIVSMAFPALGSLHLSCSEHLDVSCCWACFEESSSAVIHSPIPNHFPTVSKLATDFAKALKPLTNLTDLHLGIFLSDEEMLENHLEHYDSPRAYERTLRTSIGLDHAVTHAGIVLSQSESTSIGHAENVSYTEDEEDIE
;
A
#
# COMPACT_ATOMS: atom_id res chain seq x y z
N TRP A 1 43.51 -22.12 9.14
CA TRP A 1 42.22 -22.10 9.85
C TRP A 1 41.11 -22.34 8.84
N LYS A 2 40.26 -23.37 9.01
CA LYS A 2 39.12 -23.59 8.09
C LYS A 2 38.06 -22.54 8.37
N LYS A 3 37.66 -21.80 7.33
CA LYS A 3 36.54 -20.84 7.39
C LYS A 3 35.27 -21.61 7.75
N ARG A 4 34.75 -21.42 8.97
CA ARG A 4 33.45 -21.97 9.37
C ARG A 4 32.39 -21.00 8.85
N ASN A 5 31.75 -21.35 7.74
CA ASN A 5 30.61 -20.61 7.24
C ASN A 5 29.35 -21.17 7.89
N LEU A 6 28.48 -20.29 8.39
CA LEU A 6 27.14 -20.69 8.79
C LEU A 6 26.39 -21.15 7.52
N PRO A 7 25.65 -22.27 7.57
CA PRO A 7 24.72 -22.64 6.50
C PRO A 7 23.81 -21.48 6.11
N LEU A 8 23.57 -21.31 4.81
CA LEU A 8 22.82 -20.17 4.29
C LEU A 8 21.40 -20.13 4.84
N GLU A 9 20.79 -21.30 5.01
CA GLU A 9 19.44 -21.51 5.52
C GLU A 9 19.30 -20.95 6.94
N LEU A 10 20.33 -21.14 7.78
CA LEU A 10 20.34 -20.58 9.13
C LEU A 10 20.50 -19.06 9.11
N VAL A 11 21.29 -18.52 8.19
CA VAL A 11 21.38 -17.06 8.01
C VAL A 11 20.03 -16.53 7.56
N GLU A 12 19.40 -17.09 6.53
CA GLU A 12 18.08 -16.68 6.07
C GLU A 12 17.01 -16.72 7.18
N TYR A 13 17.02 -17.75 8.03
CA TYR A 13 16.10 -17.86 9.16
C TYR A 13 16.32 -16.80 10.24
N ILE A 14 17.58 -16.48 10.59
CA ILE A 14 17.90 -15.39 11.52
C ILE A 14 17.37 -14.06 10.98
N PHE A 15 17.58 -13.81 9.69
CA PHE A 15 17.09 -12.60 9.02
C PHE A 15 15.57 -12.56 8.96
N GLU A 16 14.90 -13.68 8.75
CA GLU A 16 13.44 -13.76 8.81
C GLU A 16 12.90 -13.30 10.15
N LEU A 17 13.44 -13.82 11.26
CA LEU A 17 13.03 -13.42 12.61
C LEU A 17 13.37 -11.97 12.93
N PHE A 18 14.55 -11.49 12.51
CA PHE A 18 14.96 -10.10 12.74
C PHE A 18 14.04 -9.11 12.00
N PHE A 19 13.70 -9.41 10.74
CA PHE A 19 12.89 -8.52 9.90
C PHE A 19 11.42 -8.46 10.29
N GLN A 20 10.90 -9.46 11.02
CA GLN A 20 9.56 -9.37 11.60
C GLN A 20 9.43 -8.18 12.57
N ARG A 21 10.52 -7.80 13.23
CA ARG A 21 10.55 -6.70 14.21
C ARG A 21 11.19 -5.42 13.67
N HIS A 22 12.00 -5.54 12.62
CA HIS A 22 12.83 -4.46 12.11
C HIS A 22 12.66 -4.31 10.60
N SER A 23 11.99 -3.22 10.21
CA SER A 23 11.54 -3.00 8.85
C SER A 23 12.34 -1.96 8.06
N SER A 24 13.34 -1.33 8.69
CA SER A 24 14.07 -0.19 8.13
C SER A 24 15.43 -0.58 7.58
N PHE A 25 15.92 0.16 6.58
CA PHE A 25 17.28 -0.04 6.08
C PHE A 25 18.34 0.14 7.17
N ARG A 26 18.14 1.10 8.08
CA ARG A 26 19.05 1.37 9.20
C ARG A 26 19.29 0.13 10.05
N SER A 27 18.25 -0.67 10.27
CA SER A 27 18.33 -1.91 11.04
C SER A 27 19.18 -2.97 10.36
N ILE A 28 19.34 -2.91 9.04
CA ILE A 28 20.01 -3.93 8.23
C ILE A 28 21.39 -3.50 7.72
N ALA A 29 21.70 -2.19 7.82
CA ALA A 29 22.94 -1.62 7.36
C ALA A 29 24.21 -2.29 7.95
N PRO A 30 24.27 -2.64 9.27
CA PRO A 30 25.41 -3.36 9.81
C PRO A 30 25.62 -4.72 9.13
N PHE A 31 24.53 -5.43 8.85
CA PHE A 31 24.57 -6.72 8.18
C PHE A 31 24.97 -6.62 6.70
N SER A 32 24.52 -5.58 6.00
CA SER A 32 24.95 -5.34 4.62
C SER A 32 26.45 -5.07 4.50
N ASN A 33 27.06 -4.56 5.57
CA ASN A 33 28.48 -4.23 5.61
C ASN A 33 29.37 -5.36 6.18
N ALA A 34 28.78 -6.36 6.85
CA ALA A 34 29.54 -7.40 7.55
C ALA A 34 30.33 -8.33 6.60
N ASN A 35 29.66 -9.01 5.68
CA ASN A 35 30.27 -9.85 4.65
C ASN A 35 29.34 -10.04 3.45
N SER A 36 29.81 -10.67 2.36
CA SER A 36 29.02 -10.85 1.13
C SER A 36 27.77 -11.72 1.32
N GLN A 37 27.83 -12.78 2.13
CA GLN A 37 26.69 -13.66 2.40
C GLN A 37 25.59 -12.92 3.17
N PHE A 38 25.95 -12.25 4.26
CA PHE A 38 25.03 -11.44 5.06
C PHE A 38 24.46 -10.29 4.24
N ARG A 39 25.29 -9.65 3.40
CA ARG A 39 24.83 -8.60 2.49
C ARG A 39 23.77 -9.09 1.53
N ASN A 40 24.01 -10.22 0.87
CA ASN A 40 23.05 -10.77 -0.08
C ASN A 40 21.73 -11.13 0.60
N VAL A 41 21.78 -11.82 1.74
CA VAL A 41 20.56 -12.20 2.49
C VAL A 41 19.81 -10.96 3.01
N ALA A 42 20.52 -10.02 3.63
CA ALA A 42 19.95 -8.79 4.19
C ALA A 42 19.26 -7.96 3.10
N LEU A 43 19.95 -7.70 1.99
CA LEU A 43 19.42 -6.90 0.90
C LEU A 43 18.27 -7.62 0.18
N ARG A 44 18.38 -8.93 -0.07
CA ARG A 44 17.30 -9.71 -0.68
C ARG A 44 16.03 -9.68 0.17
N ARG A 45 16.17 -9.86 1.48
CA ARG A 45 15.03 -9.80 2.42
C ARG A 45 14.44 -8.40 2.48
N TYR A 46 15.27 -7.37 2.57
CA TYR A 46 14.82 -5.97 2.57
C TYR A 46 14.10 -5.57 1.28
N MET A 47 14.59 -6.04 0.13
CA MET A 47 13.99 -5.77 -1.18
C MET A 47 12.83 -6.72 -1.53
N THR A 48 12.45 -7.65 -0.63
CA THR A 48 11.30 -8.54 -0.83
C THR A 48 9.98 -7.76 -0.84
N SER A 49 9.88 -6.70 -0.04
CA SER A 49 8.75 -5.77 -0.04
C SER A 49 9.25 -4.37 -0.37
N LEU A 50 8.86 -3.84 -1.52
CA LEU A 50 9.25 -2.51 -1.96
C LEU A 50 8.14 -1.50 -1.69
N ARG A 51 8.53 -0.31 -1.26
CA ARG A 51 7.65 0.84 -1.16
C ARG A 51 8.14 1.95 -2.08
N ILE A 52 7.24 2.44 -2.93
CA ILE A 52 7.52 3.46 -3.92
C ILE A 52 6.72 4.71 -3.57
N ASP A 53 7.43 5.70 -3.05
CA ASP A 53 6.86 6.98 -2.66
C ASP A 53 7.04 8.06 -3.76
N SER A 54 8.01 7.89 -4.67
CA SER A 54 8.26 8.87 -5.77
C SER A 54 8.59 8.23 -7.12
N ALA A 55 8.31 8.96 -8.21
CA ALA A 55 8.64 8.52 -9.56
C ALA A 55 10.16 8.36 -9.77
N ARG A 56 10.97 9.16 -9.06
CA ARG A 56 12.44 9.04 -9.09
C ARG A 56 12.90 7.68 -8.57
N GLN A 57 12.25 7.13 -7.55
CA GLN A 57 12.58 5.80 -7.03
C GLN A 57 12.34 4.72 -8.09
N LEU A 58 11.24 4.78 -8.85
CA LEU A 58 11.00 3.83 -9.95
C LEU A 58 12.10 3.90 -11.01
N VAL A 59 12.46 5.12 -11.43
CA VAL A 59 13.55 5.33 -12.40
C VAL A 59 14.88 4.80 -11.85
N SER A 60 15.15 5.00 -10.56
CA SER A 60 16.35 4.46 -9.91
C SER A 60 16.36 2.93 -9.88
N LEU A 61 15.22 2.29 -9.56
CA LEU A 61 15.10 0.82 -9.61
C LEU A 61 15.34 0.30 -11.03
N GLU A 62 14.74 0.92 -12.04
CA GLU A 62 14.97 0.54 -13.43
C GLU A 62 16.47 0.65 -13.81
N ARG A 63 17.14 1.75 -13.43
CA ARG A 63 18.58 1.91 -13.68
C ARG A 63 19.42 0.85 -12.97
N ILE A 64 19.07 0.51 -11.73
CA ILE A 64 19.75 -0.55 -10.98
C ILE A 64 19.57 -1.89 -11.70
N HIS A 65 18.34 -2.20 -12.14
CA HIS A 65 18.05 -3.44 -12.87
C HIS A 65 18.87 -3.54 -14.16
N VAL A 66 18.89 -2.48 -14.98
CA VAL A 66 19.69 -2.45 -16.22
C VAL A 66 21.19 -2.58 -15.94
N SER A 67 21.69 -1.92 -14.89
CA SER A 67 23.09 -2.06 -14.46
C SER A 67 23.43 -3.49 -14.05
N MET A 68 22.52 -4.18 -13.34
CA MET A 68 22.69 -5.58 -12.97
C MET A 68 22.69 -6.49 -14.20
N LEU A 69 21.75 -6.32 -15.13
CA LEU A 69 21.68 -7.08 -16.39
C LEU A 69 22.96 -6.97 -17.20
N SER A 70 23.56 -5.78 -17.26
CA SER A 70 24.82 -5.57 -18.00
C SER A 70 26.04 -6.27 -17.39
N ARG A 71 25.95 -6.71 -16.13
CA ARG A 71 27.05 -7.31 -15.37
C ARG A 71 26.88 -8.81 -15.10
N SER A 72 25.68 -9.34 -15.27
CA SER A 72 25.34 -10.73 -15.01
C SER A 72 25.62 -11.62 -16.23
N GLU A 73 26.24 -12.79 -16.00
CA GLU A 73 26.23 -13.88 -16.97
C GLU A 73 24.79 -14.37 -17.24
N PRO A 74 24.49 -14.92 -18.43
CA PRO A 74 23.12 -15.20 -18.90
C PRO A 74 22.34 -16.28 -18.11
N CYS A 75 22.83 -16.73 -16.95
CA CYS A 75 22.29 -17.88 -16.22
C CYS A 75 21.92 -17.51 -14.78
N GLY A 76 20.87 -16.72 -14.58
CA GLY A 76 20.30 -16.46 -13.25
C GLY A 76 19.16 -15.45 -13.26
N SER A 77 18.33 -15.48 -12.22
CA SER A 77 17.35 -14.41 -11.93
C SER A 77 18.10 -13.09 -11.68
N VAL A 78 17.83 -12.04 -12.45
CA VAL A 78 18.56 -10.77 -12.38
C VAL A 78 17.64 -9.64 -11.93
N GLY A 79 18.14 -8.80 -11.04
CA GLY A 79 17.43 -7.59 -10.62
C GLY A 79 16.48 -7.86 -9.46
N PHE A 80 15.18 -7.62 -9.65
CA PHE A 80 14.21 -7.58 -8.55
C PHE A 80 13.29 -8.80 -8.52
N ASP A 81 13.77 -9.94 -9.03
CA ASP A 81 13.04 -11.21 -9.04
C ASP A 81 12.80 -11.79 -7.63
N TRP A 82 13.30 -11.17 -6.57
CA TRP A 82 12.95 -11.51 -5.18
C TRP A 82 11.86 -10.63 -4.60
N THR A 83 11.48 -9.55 -5.28
CA THR A 83 10.41 -8.66 -4.82
C THR A 83 9.07 -9.37 -4.99
N LYS A 84 8.42 -9.63 -3.86
CA LYS A 84 7.12 -10.31 -3.76
C LYS A 84 5.97 -9.33 -3.51
N SER A 85 6.27 -8.21 -2.86
CA SER A 85 5.29 -7.19 -2.51
C SER A 85 5.72 -5.82 -2.99
N LEU A 86 4.77 -5.06 -3.53
CA LEU A 86 4.96 -3.67 -3.93
C LEU A 86 3.83 -2.81 -3.35
N THR A 87 4.21 -1.75 -2.65
CA THR A 87 3.30 -0.70 -2.21
C THR A 87 3.66 0.61 -2.89
N GLY A 88 2.67 1.35 -3.39
CA GLY A 88 2.94 2.66 -3.98
C GLY A 88 1.71 3.55 -4.07
N LYS A 89 1.96 4.83 -4.36
CA LYS A 89 0.89 5.76 -4.72
C LYS A 89 0.56 5.62 -6.20
N SER A 90 -0.72 5.63 -6.53
CA SER A 90 -1.26 5.61 -7.90
C SER A 90 -0.58 6.62 -8.83
N GLY A 91 -0.47 7.89 -8.43
CA GLY A 91 0.18 8.94 -9.21
C GLY A 91 1.67 8.66 -9.46
N THR A 92 2.36 8.07 -8.49
CA THR A 92 3.76 7.66 -8.62
C THR A 92 3.93 6.51 -9.59
N LEU A 93 3.12 5.45 -9.46
CA LEU A 93 3.17 4.29 -10.36
C LEU A 93 2.76 4.67 -11.78
N ALA A 94 1.84 5.61 -11.95
CA ALA A 94 1.35 6.02 -13.26
C ALA A 94 2.17 7.12 -13.95
N SER A 95 3.08 7.81 -13.24
CA SER A 95 3.87 8.92 -13.80
C SER A 95 5.20 8.46 -14.41
N ALA A 96 5.73 7.33 -13.99
CA ALA A 96 6.90 6.70 -14.60
C ALA A 96 6.46 5.65 -15.63
N PRO A 97 7.34 5.24 -16.58
CA PRO A 97 7.13 4.04 -17.36
C PRO A 97 7.24 2.82 -16.43
N TRP A 98 6.18 2.58 -15.67
CA TRP A 98 6.04 1.44 -14.78
C TRP A 98 6.19 0.15 -15.59
N LYS A 99 7.23 -0.61 -15.27
CA LYS A 99 7.61 -1.86 -15.93
C LYS A 99 7.42 -3.00 -14.94
N PRO A 100 6.20 -3.55 -14.79
CA PRO A 100 5.93 -4.62 -13.84
C PRO A 100 6.76 -5.88 -14.12
N ASN A 101 7.25 -6.04 -15.35
CA ASN A 101 8.16 -7.11 -15.75
C ASN A 101 9.52 -7.07 -15.05
N LEU A 102 9.91 -5.95 -14.43
CA LEU A 102 11.10 -5.88 -13.60
C LEU A 102 10.95 -6.68 -12.30
N LEU A 103 9.71 -6.95 -11.87
CA LEU A 103 9.37 -7.64 -10.63
C LEU A 103 8.75 -9.01 -10.98
N GLY A 104 9.51 -9.91 -11.61
CA GLY A 104 8.98 -11.20 -12.10
C GLY A 104 8.34 -12.09 -11.02
N SER A 105 8.71 -11.90 -9.75
CA SER A 105 8.14 -12.61 -8.61
C SER A 105 7.08 -11.84 -7.83
N LEU A 106 6.57 -10.71 -8.36
CA LEU A 106 5.54 -9.95 -7.68
C LEU A 106 4.28 -10.81 -7.46
N ARG A 107 3.77 -10.82 -6.23
CA ARG A 107 2.56 -11.55 -5.82
C ARG A 107 1.53 -10.63 -5.17
N ILE A 108 2.00 -9.59 -4.49
CA ILE A 108 1.17 -8.66 -3.74
C ILE A 108 1.40 -7.25 -4.29
N LEU A 109 0.31 -6.57 -4.64
CA LEU A 109 0.33 -5.19 -5.09
C LEU A 109 -0.64 -4.36 -4.24
N HIS A 110 -0.14 -3.30 -3.62
CA HIS A 110 -0.95 -2.31 -2.91
C HIS A 110 -0.78 -0.95 -3.56
N VAL A 111 -1.90 -0.35 -4.00
CA VAL A 111 -1.93 0.98 -4.59
C VAL A 111 -2.86 1.87 -3.79
N SER A 112 -2.32 2.96 -3.25
CA SER A 112 -3.13 4.00 -2.62
C SER A 112 -3.49 5.08 -3.64
N PHE A 113 -4.78 5.43 -3.69
CA PHE A 113 -5.37 6.48 -4.52
C PHE A 113 -5.64 7.77 -3.75
N ALA A 114 -5.02 7.97 -2.58
CA ALA A 114 -5.31 9.11 -1.70
C ALA A 114 -5.10 10.50 -2.33
N ALA A 115 -4.33 10.59 -3.42
CA ALA A 115 -4.09 11.83 -4.16
C ALA A 115 -4.87 11.92 -5.48
N ASP A 116 -5.75 10.94 -5.76
CA ASP A 116 -6.59 10.93 -6.95
C ASP A 116 -7.99 11.45 -6.68
N GLY A 117 -8.52 12.16 -7.66
CA GLY A 117 -9.93 12.54 -7.70
C GLY A 117 -10.73 11.68 -8.67
N ARG A 118 -12.03 12.00 -8.77
CA ARG A 118 -12.98 11.35 -9.70
C ARG A 118 -12.47 11.22 -11.13
N SER A 119 -11.86 12.29 -11.65
CA SER A 119 -11.43 12.38 -13.04
C SER A 119 -10.14 11.61 -13.32
N THR A 120 -9.27 11.46 -12.31
CA THR A 120 -7.94 10.87 -12.49
C THR A 120 -7.93 9.36 -12.22
N GLN A 121 -8.74 8.84 -11.30
CA GLN A 121 -8.76 7.41 -10.93
C GLN A 121 -8.81 6.48 -12.15
N LYS A 122 -9.76 6.70 -13.07
CA LYS A 122 -9.93 5.84 -14.26
C LYS A 122 -8.71 5.88 -15.18
N GLN A 123 -8.12 7.06 -15.37
CA GLN A 123 -6.92 7.23 -16.18
C GLN A 123 -5.72 6.54 -15.53
N ARG A 124 -5.54 6.69 -14.21
CA ARG A 124 -4.46 6.05 -13.45
C ARG A 124 -4.56 4.54 -13.46
N LEU A 125 -5.74 3.98 -13.22
CA LEU A 125 -5.98 2.54 -13.29
C LEU A 125 -5.60 1.99 -14.66
N LYS A 126 -6.04 2.67 -15.73
CA LYS A 126 -5.60 2.32 -17.08
C LYS A 126 -4.08 2.39 -17.18
N GLN A 127 -3.42 3.47 -16.79
CA GLN A 127 -1.96 3.57 -16.91
C GLN A 127 -1.20 2.48 -16.13
N ILE A 128 -1.66 2.13 -14.92
CA ILE A 128 -1.00 1.13 -14.07
C ILE A 128 -1.26 -0.29 -14.60
N PHE A 129 -2.46 -0.56 -15.13
CA PHE A 129 -2.90 -1.91 -15.52
C PHE A 129 -2.91 -2.17 -17.03
N SER A 130 -2.65 -1.17 -17.87
CA SER A 130 -2.48 -1.33 -19.32
C SER A 130 -1.13 -1.97 -19.61
N ILE A 131 -0.98 -3.26 -19.35
CA ILE A 131 0.21 -4.02 -19.74
C ILE A 131 -0.02 -4.59 -21.15
N PRO A 132 0.95 -4.45 -22.08
CA PRO A 132 0.89 -5.11 -23.37
C PRO A 132 0.76 -6.63 -23.19
N LEU A 133 -0.28 -7.21 -23.80
CA LEU A 133 -0.69 -8.63 -23.70
C LEU A 133 0.40 -9.67 -23.96
N MET A 134 1.54 -9.29 -24.57
CA MET A 134 2.52 -10.25 -25.05
C MET A 134 3.51 -10.77 -24.01
N ASN A 135 3.61 -10.18 -22.82
CA ASN A 135 4.46 -10.67 -21.73
C ASN A 135 3.81 -10.29 -20.40
N SER A 136 2.78 -11.02 -19.94
CA SER A 136 1.99 -10.64 -18.75
C SER A 136 2.74 -11.00 -17.45
N PRO A 137 3.52 -10.07 -16.85
CA PRO A 137 4.37 -10.37 -15.70
C PRO A 137 3.55 -10.37 -14.41
N MET A 138 2.32 -9.84 -14.46
CA MET A 138 1.37 -9.83 -13.36
C MET A 138 0.45 -11.06 -13.37
N SER A 139 0.73 -12.05 -14.22
CA SER A 139 0.04 -13.36 -14.20
C SER A 139 0.21 -14.10 -12.89
N HIS A 140 1.23 -13.76 -12.10
CA HIS A 140 1.46 -14.32 -10.78
C HIS A 140 0.90 -13.49 -9.63
N LEU A 141 0.25 -12.35 -9.91
CA LEU A 141 -0.31 -11.53 -8.86
C LEU A 141 -1.47 -12.27 -8.19
N THR A 142 -1.32 -12.58 -6.90
CA THR A 142 -2.32 -13.33 -6.11
C THR A 142 -3.08 -12.45 -5.14
N ALA A 143 -2.56 -11.27 -4.78
CA ALA A 143 -3.22 -10.32 -3.90
C ALA A 143 -3.14 -8.89 -4.44
N LEU A 144 -4.28 -8.21 -4.49
CA LEU A 144 -4.38 -6.81 -4.89
C LEU A 144 -5.14 -6.02 -3.83
N ALA A 145 -4.55 -4.92 -3.38
CA ALA A 145 -5.20 -3.93 -2.53
C ALA A 145 -5.23 -2.57 -3.24
N LEU A 146 -6.42 -1.99 -3.41
CA LEU A 146 -6.61 -0.62 -3.87
C LEU A 146 -7.36 0.16 -2.78
N THR A 147 -6.68 1.09 -2.13
CA THR A 147 -7.21 1.84 -0.98
C THR A 147 -7.35 3.32 -1.31
N ASN A 148 -8.17 4.03 -0.52
CA ASN A 148 -8.49 5.44 -0.77
C ASN A 148 -9.03 5.65 -2.19
N LEU A 149 -9.80 4.69 -2.70
CA LEU A 149 -10.47 4.86 -3.98
C LEU A 149 -11.52 5.95 -3.86
N TRP A 150 -11.75 6.68 -4.95
CA TRP A 150 -12.86 7.60 -5.05
C TRP A 150 -14.20 6.84 -5.12
N ARG A 151 -14.22 5.75 -5.90
CA ARG A 151 -15.39 4.89 -6.02
C ARG A 151 -15.03 3.47 -6.43
N ILE A 152 -15.88 2.52 -6.05
CA ILE A 152 -15.87 1.14 -6.51
C ILE A 152 -17.07 0.94 -7.43
N ASP A 153 -16.83 0.78 -8.73
CA ASP A 153 -17.87 0.58 -9.74
C ASP A 153 -17.61 -0.68 -10.60
N ILE A 154 -18.61 -1.08 -11.38
CA ILE A 154 -18.53 -2.25 -12.28
C ILE A 154 -17.34 -2.14 -13.24
N ALA A 155 -17.02 -0.92 -13.70
CA ALA A 155 -15.92 -0.70 -14.63
C ALA A 155 -14.56 -0.97 -14.00
N LEU A 156 -14.33 -0.52 -12.76
CA LEU A 156 -13.14 -0.85 -11.98
C LEU A 156 -13.03 -2.36 -11.78
N LEU A 157 -14.11 -3.01 -11.34
CA LEU A 157 -14.12 -4.46 -11.10
C LEU A 157 -13.78 -5.23 -12.39
N GLY A 158 -14.34 -4.81 -13.52
CA GLY A 158 -14.05 -5.40 -14.84
C GLY A 158 -12.60 -5.19 -15.28
N ILE A 159 -12.01 -4.01 -15.02
CA ILE A 159 -10.59 -3.76 -15.30
C ILE A 159 -9.70 -4.68 -14.46
N VAL A 160 -9.97 -4.77 -13.15
CA VAL A 160 -9.20 -5.61 -12.23
C VAL A 160 -9.32 -7.09 -12.59
N SER A 161 -10.54 -7.57 -12.85
CA SER A 161 -10.78 -8.98 -13.15
C SER A 161 -10.13 -9.44 -14.45
N MET A 162 -10.07 -8.55 -15.44
CA MET A 162 -9.38 -8.80 -16.71
C MET A 162 -7.85 -8.71 -16.57
N ALA A 163 -7.34 -7.79 -15.77
CA ALA A 163 -5.91 -7.57 -15.62
C ALA A 163 -5.22 -8.67 -14.80
N PHE A 164 -5.91 -9.26 -13.82
CA PHE A 164 -5.30 -10.14 -12.83
C PHE A 164 -6.10 -11.43 -12.59
N PRO A 165 -6.20 -12.32 -13.59
CA PRO A 165 -7.04 -13.53 -13.49
C PRO A 165 -6.63 -14.50 -12.37
N ALA A 166 -5.40 -14.41 -11.87
CA ALA A 166 -4.86 -15.28 -10.83
C ALA A 166 -5.10 -14.79 -9.40
N LEU A 167 -5.81 -13.67 -9.20
CA LEU A 167 -6.07 -13.14 -7.85
C LEU A 167 -6.83 -14.13 -6.98
N GLY A 168 -6.26 -14.40 -5.81
CA GLY A 168 -6.92 -15.10 -4.70
C GLY A 168 -7.50 -14.12 -3.66
N SER A 169 -6.86 -12.96 -3.48
CA SER A 169 -7.31 -11.94 -2.55
C SER A 169 -7.46 -10.58 -3.23
N LEU A 170 -8.63 -9.97 -3.08
CA LEU A 170 -8.94 -8.64 -3.61
C LEU A 170 -9.49 -7.75 -2.49
N HIS A 171 -8.78 -6.67 -2.21
CA HIS A 171 -9.21 -5.62 -1.31
C HIS A 171 -9.42 -4.32 -2.09
N LEU A 172 -10.66 -3.84 -2.13
CA LEU A 172 -11.01 -2.53 -2.65
C LEU A 172 -11.65 -1.71 -1.53
N SER A 173 -11.19 -0.48 -1.32
CA SER A 173 -11.80 0.38 -0.31
C SER A 173 -11.80 1.85 -0.73
N CYS A 174 -12.96 2.49 -0.55
CA CYS A 174 -13.14 3.93 -0.64
C CYS A 174 -13.48 4.56 0.72
N SER A 175 -13.67 3.76 1.77
CA SER A 175 -14.12 4.26 3.07
C SER A 175 -13.09 5.12 3.78
N GLU A 176 -11.79 4.96 3.46
CA GLU A 176 -10.71 5.76 4.02
C GLU A 176 -10.62 7.16 3.42
N HIS A 177 -11.43 7.48 2.40
CA HIS A 177 -11.37 8.80 1.78
C HIS A 177 -12.15 9.86 2.56
N LEU A 178 -13.06 9.46 3.45
CA LEU A 178 -13.76 10.38 4.36
C LEU A 178 -12.78 11.00 5.36
N ASP A 179 -12.60 12.32 5.28
CA ASP A 179 -11.78 13.07 6.22
C ASP A 179 -12.63 13.57 7.40
N VAL A 180 -12.52 12.87 8.53
CA VAL A 180 -13.15 13.25 9.81
C VAL A 180 -12.20 14.02 10.73
N SER A 181 -11.00 14.36 10.28
CA SER A 181 -9.91 14.84 11.15
C SER A 181 -9.80 16.37 11.28
N CYS A 182 -10.33 17.10 10.30
CA CYS A 182 -10.18 18.54 10.16
C CYS A 182 -11.42 19.34 10.63
N CYS A 183 -12.43 19.52 9.78
CA CYS A 183 -13.64 20.30 10.04
C CYS A 183 -14.80 19.83 9.13
N TRP A 184 -16.03 20.31 9.37
CA TRP A 184 -17.20 19.92 8.59
C TRP A 184 -17.06 20.22 7.09
N ALA A 185 -16.42 21.32 6.72
CA ALA A 185 -16.19 21.65 5.31
C ALA A 185 -15.28 20.63 4.61
N CYS A 186 -14.20 20.17 5.28
CA CYS A 186 -13.34 19.11 4.74
C CYS A 186 -14.07 17.75 4.70
N PHE A 187 -14.93 17.47 5.68
CA PHE A 187 -15.79 16.29 5.65
C PHE A 187 -16.79 16.34 4.50
N GLU A 188 -17.45 17.47 4.29
CA GLU A 188 -18.40 17.70 3.18
C GLU A 188 -17.70 17.56 1.82
N GLU A 189 -16.51 18.16 1.66
CA GLU A 189 -15.70 18.00 0.46
C GLU A 189 -15.34 16.53 0.21
N SER A 190 -14.84 15.83 1.23
CA SER A 190 -14.44 14.42 1.11
C SER A 190 -15.60 13.42 1.07
N SER A 191 -16.80 13.79 1.51
CA SER A 191 -18.01 12.97 1.37
C SER A 191 -18.65 13.16 0.00
N SER A 192 -18.74 14.41 -0.50
CA SER A 192 -19.15 14.68 -1.89
C SER A 192 -18.27 13.97 -2.93
N ALA A 193 -17.05 13.62 -2.51
CA ALA A 193 -16.13 12.83 -3.27
C ALA A 193 -16.52 11.36 -3.38
N VAL A 194 -16.97 10.72 -2.31
CA VAL A 194 -17.25 9.28 -2.33
C VAL A 194 -18.70 9.03 -2.76
N ILE A 195 -18.96 7.92 -3.44
CA ILE A 195 -20.35 7.48 -3.64
C ILE A 195 -20.86 6.93 -2.30
N HIS A 196 -21.52 7.78 -1.54
CA HIS A 196 -22.40 7.37 -0.46
C HIS A 196 -23.68 6.77 -1.07
N SER A 197 -24.17 5.68 -0.48
CA SER A 197 -25.51 5.15 -0.82
C SER A 197 -25.65 4.77 -2.31
N PRO A 198 -24.90 3.78 -2.81
CA PRO A 198 -25.08 3.31 -4.18
C PRO A 198 -26.50 2.78 -4.42
N ILE A 199 -27.31 2.56 -3.38
CA ILE A 199 -28.71 2.15 -3.44
C ILE A 199 -29.57 3.25 -2.82
N PRO A 200 -30.68 3.67 -3.46
CA PRO A 200 -31.20 3.20 -4.75
C PRO A 200 -30.57 3.90 -5.96
N ASN A 201 -29.79 4.96 -5.74
CA ASN A 201 -29.42 5.94 -6.78
C ASN A 201 -28.59 5.36 -7.94
N HIS A 202 -27.69 4.40 -7.65
CA HIS A 202 -26.86 3.74 -8.66
C HIS A 202 -27.31 2.31 -8.95
N PHE A 203 -27.91 1.65 -7.96
CA PHE A 203 -28.45 0.30 -8.03
C PHE A 203 -29.82 0.29 -7.36
N PRO A 204 -30.86 -0.24 -8.01
CA PRO A 204 -32.21 -0.22 -7.45
C PRO A 204 -32.33 -1.05 -6.16
N THR A 205 -31.51 -2.08 -6.00
CA THR A 205 -31.55 -2.99 -4.84
C THR A 205 -30.15 -3.52 -4.51
N VAL A 206 -29.97 -3.97 -3.26
CA VAL A 206 -28.78 -4.72 -2.81
C VAL A 206 -28.54 -5.94 -3.71
N SER A 207 -29.60 -6.68 -4.06
CA SER A 207 -29.51 -7.85 -4.93
C SER A 207 -28.95 -7.50 -6.31
N LYS A 208 -29.33 -6.34 -6.86
CA LYS A 208 -28.84 -5.90 -8.17
C LYS A 208 -27.36 -5.50 -8.11
N LEU A 209 -26.97 -4.75 -7.08
CA LEU A 209 -25.56 -4.42 -6.82
C LEU A 209 -24.70 -5.69 -6.72
N ALA A 210 -25.11 -6.63 -5.86
CA ALA A 210 -24.40 -7.89 -5.66
C ALA A 210 -24.28 -8.70 -6.96
N THR A 211 -25.36 -8.79 -7.75
CA THR A 211 -25.37 -9.51 -9.03
C THR A 211 -24.41 -8.88 -10.04
N ASP A 212 -24.42 -7.55 -10.16
CA ASP A 212 -23.59 -6.85 -11.13
C ASP A 212 -22.10 -6.89 -10.73
N PHE A 213 -21.80 -6.78 -9.45
CA PHE A 213 -20.44 -6.94 -8.92
C PHE A 213 -19.94 -8.37 -9.13
N ALA A 214 -20.74 -9.38 -8.79
CA ALA A 214 -20.39 -10.79 -9.02
C ALA A 214 -20.16 -11.08 -10.50
N LYS A 215 -20.99 -10.51 -11.40
CA LYS A 215 -20.81 -10.65 -12.84
C LYS A 215 -19.50 -10.03 -13.32
N ALA A 216 -19.12 -8.85 -12.81
CA ALA A 216 -17.87 -8.19 -13.16
C ALA A 216 -16.63 -8.92 -12.65
N LEU A 217 -16.73 -9.55 -11.47
CA LEU A 217 -15.67 -10.33 -10.84
C LEU A 217 -15.61 -11.78 -11.31
N LYS A 218 -16.62 -12.26 -12.05
CA LYS A 218 -16.70 -13.64 -12.59
C LYS A 218 -15.41 -14.17 -13.23
N PRO A 219 -14.57 -13.37 -13.93
CA PRO A 219 -13.30 -13.86 -14.48
C PRO A 219 -12.28 -14.31 -13.44
N LEU A 220 -12.37 -13.84 -12.19
CA LEU A 220 -11.45 -14.18 -11.10
C LEU A 220 -11.79 -15.53 -10.47
N THR A 221 -11.54 -16.60 -11.22
CA THR A 221 -11.87 -17.97 -10.80
C THR A 221 -11.14 -18.46 -9.54
N ASN A 222 -10.02 -17.81 -9.18
CA ASN A 222 -9.22 -18.15 -8.00
C ASN A 222 -9.57 -17.32 -6.76
N LEU A 223 -10.48 -16.35 -6.88
CA LEU A 223 -10.77 -15.40 -5.80
C LEU A 223 -11.44 -16.12 -4.62
N THR A 224 -10.74 -16.16 -3.49
CA THR A 224 -11.23 -16.72 -2.22
C THR A 224 -11.60 -15.63 -1.22
N ASP A 225 -10.89 -14.50 -1.27
CA ASP A 225 -11.02 -13.43 -0.29
C ASP A 225 -11.39 -12.11 -0.98
N LEU A 226 -12.57 -11.58 -0.69
CA LEU A 226 -13.05 -10.31 -1.21
C LEU A 226 -13.36 -9.36 -0.05
N HIS A 227 -12.63 -8.24 0.01
CA HIS A 227 -12.90 -7.15 0.94
C HIS A 227 -13.35 -5.90 0.16
N LEU A 228 -14.53 -5.38 0.52
CA LEU A 228 -15.14 -4.19 -0.08
C LEU A 228 -15.45 -3.15 1.01
N GLY A 229 -14.66 -2.08 1.07
CA GLY A 229 -14.95 -0.90 1.88
C GLY A 229 -15.84 0.08 1.13
N ILE A 230 -17.16 -0.13 1.15
CA ILE A 230 -18.17 0.74 0.53
C ILE A 230 -19.17 1.26 1.57
N PHE A 231 -19.72 2.45 1.34
CA PHE A 231 -20.80 3.00 2.17
C PHE A 231 -22.16 2.48 1.67
N LEU A 232 -22.97 1.91 2.57
CA LEU A 232 -24.32 1.42 2.28
C LEU A 232 -25.43 2.21 2.97
N SER A 233 -25.08 3.08 3.91
CA SER A 233 -26.02 4.00 4.56
C SER A 233 -26.63 4.96 3.54
N ASP A 234 -27.86 5.42 3.79
CA ASP A 234 -28.47 6.52 3.04
C ASP A 234 -27.67 7.83 3.24
N GLU A 235 -27.68 8.72 2.26
CA GLU A 235 -26.99 10.01 2.29
C GLU A 235 -27.67 10.91 3.32
N GLU A 236 -29.00 10.88 3.35
CA GLU A 236 -29.81 11.57 4.38
C GLU A 236 -29.49 11.03 5.78
N MET A 237 -29.21 9.73 5.91
CA MET A 237 -28.84 9.15 7.21
C MET A 237 -27.50 9.72 7.69
N LEU A 238 -26.53 9.89 6.79
CA LEU A 238 -25.26 10.50 7.14
C LEU A 238 -25.48 11.96 7.57
N GLU A 239 -26.15 12.76 6.75
CA GLU A 239 -26.46 14.17 7.01
C GLU A 239 -27.16 14.36 8.36
N ASN A 240 -28.24 13.61 8.60
CA ASN A 240 -28.95 13.59 9.89
C ASN A 240 -28.02 13.26 11.04
N HIS A 241 -27.07 12.34 10.85
CA HIS A 241 -26.12 11.99 11.90
C HIS A 241 -25.11 13.12 12.17
N LEU A 242 -24.68 13.86 11.13
CA LEU A 242 -23.76 14.99 11.29
C LEU A 242 -24.40 16.14 12.05
N GLU A 243 -25.70 16.40 11.85
CA GLU A 243 -26.44 17.46 12.55
C GLU A 243 -26.40 17.32 14.08
N HIS A 244 -26.16 16.10 14.59
CA HIS A 244 -26.10 15.83 16.03
C HIS A 244 -24.73 16.15 16.66
N TYR A 245 -23.71 16.48 15.88
CA TYR A 245 -22.35 16.70 16.38
C TYR A 245 -21.81 18.08 16.03
N ASP A 246 -21.21 18.75 17.03
CA ASP A 246 -20.59 20.07 16.83
C ASP A 246 -19.31 20.02 15.97
N SER A 247 -18.71 18.84 15.78
CA SER A 247 -17.51 18.66 14.95
C SER A 247 -17.32 17.22 14.47
N PRO A 248 -16.61 16.99 13.33
CA PRO A 248 -16.26 15.65 12.87
C PRO A 248 -15.46 14.82 13.88
N ARG A 249 -14.63 15.47 14.71
CA ARG A 249 -13.86 14.79 15.77
C ARG A 249 -14.74 14.28 16.92
N ALA A 250 -15.88 14.92 17.17
CA ALA A 250 -16.84 14.43 18.15
C ALA A 250 -17.60 13.19 17.62
N TYR A 251 -17.92 13.21 16.33
CA TYR A 251 -18.47 12.06 15.61
C TYR A 251 -17.49 10.88 15.62
N GLU A 252 -16.22 11.08 15.25
CA GLU A 252 -15.19 10.04 15.24
C GLU A 252 -15.00 9.40 16.63
N ARG A 253 -14.96 10.22 17.69
CA ARG A 253 -14.88 9.72 19.07
C ARG A 253 -16.06 8.84 19.43
N THR A 254 -17.27 9.21 19.01
CA THR A 254 -18.50 8.46 19.29
C THR A 254 -18.57 7.16 18.49
N LEU A 255 -18.08 7.15 17.24
CA LEU A 255 -17.92 5.92 16.46
C LEU A 255 -16.95 4.94 17.13
N ARG A 256 -15.80 5.42 17.60
CA ARG A 256 -14.82 4.56 18.27
C ARG A 256 -15.36 3.95 19.56
N THR A 257 -16.12 4.71 20.35
CA THR A 257 -16.73 4.20 21.59
C THR A 257 -17.91 3.26 21.34
N SER A 258 -18.73 3.51 20.31
CA SER A 258 -19.91 2.68 20.00
C SER A 258 -19.56 1.35 19.34
N ILE A 259 -18.50 1.30 18.53
CA ILE A 259 -18.10 0.09 17.78
C ILE A 259 -17.18 -0.83 18.60
N GLY A 260 -16.70 -0.40 19.78
CA GLY A 260 -15.85 -1.24 20.64
C GLY A 260 -14.53 -1.66 19.98
N LEU A 261 -14.02 -0.82 19.06
CA LEU A 261 -12.79 -1.05 18.31
C LEU A 261 -11.54 -0.74 19.15
N ASP A 262 -11.37 -1.41 20.29
CA ASP A 262 -10.10 -1.43 21.05
C ASP A 262 -9.11 -2.48 20.49
N HIS A 263 -9.54 -3.30 19.54
CA HIS A 263 -8.67 -4.25 18.84
C HIS A 263 -8.48 -3.85 17.39
N ALA A 264 -7.40 -3.09 17.15
CA ALA A 264 -6.86 -2.88 15.82
C ALA A 264 -6.60 -4.24 15.15
N VAL A 265 -7.37 -4.55 14.10
CA VAL A 265 -7.15 -5.69 13.22
C VAL A 265 -5.76 -5.57 12.62
N THR A 266 -4.83 -6.38 13.13
CA THR A 266 -3.39 -6.31 12.87
C THR A 266 -2.97 -7.08 11.61
N HIS A 267 -3.89 -7.29 10.67
CA HIS A 267 -3.59 -7.95 9.40
C HIS A 267 -3.41 -6.96 8.24
N ALA A 268 -2.70 -5.86 8.49
CA ALA A 268 -1.91 -5.25 7.43
C ALA A 268 -0.59 -6.01 7.40
N GLY A 269 -0.34 -6.79 6.34
CA GLY A 269 0.95 -7.46 6.16
C GLY A 269 2.09 -6.49 6.43
N ILE A 270 3.12 -6.94 7.14
CA ILE A 270 4.25 -6.12 7.58
C ILE A 270 4.88 -5.47 6.34
N VAL A 271 4.51 -4.23 6.05
CA VAL A 271 5.13 -3.43 4.99
C VAL A 271 6.43 -2.90 5.57
N LEU A 272 7.54 -3.28 4.93
CA LEU A 272 8.86 -2.81 5.34
C LEU A 272 8.92 -1.27 5.18
N SER A 273 9.27 -0.54 6.24
CA SER A 273 9.33 0.92 6.21
C SER A 273 10.62 1.35 5.51
N GLN A 274 10.49 1.70 4.23
CA GLN A 274 11.56 2.23 3.40
C GLN A 274 11.52 3.76 3.27
N SER A 275 10.62 4.42 4.01
CA SER A 275 10.59 5.89 4.07
C SER A 275 11.82 6.38 4.83
N GLU A 276 12.61 7.24 4.21
CA GLU A 276 13.59 8.05 4.93
C GLU A 276 12.84 8.85 5.99
N SER A 277 13.03 8.52 7.26
CA SER A 277 12.70 9.46 8.33
C SER A 277 13.52 10.71 8.05
N THR A 278 12.89 11.78 7.60
CA THR A 278 13.50 13.10 7.64
C THR A 278 13.92 13.32 9.08
N SER A 279 15.23 13.27 9.30
CA SER A 279 15.84 13.65 10.56
C SER A 279 15.34 15.05 10.89
N ILE A 280 14.52 15.16 11.93
CA ILE A 280 14.22 16.45 12.55
C ILE A 280 15.57 16.99 13.02
N GLY A 281 15.98 18.08 12.39
CA GLY A 281 17.17 18.82 12.77
C GLY A 281 16.99 19.30 14.21
N HIS A 282 18.02 19.06 15.02
CA HIS A 282 18.22 19.79 16.25
C HIS A 282 18.36 21.27 15.93
N ALA A 283 17.35 22.06 16.28
CA ALA A 283 17.47 23.48 16.52
C ALA A 283 16.34 23.91 17.46
N GLU A 284 16.47 23.60 18.74
CA GLU A 284 15.84 24.40 19.80
C GLU A 284 16.88 24.66 20.89
N ASN A 285 17.44 25.85 20.83
CA ASN A 285 18.00 26.55 21.97
C ASN A 285 16.84 26.91 22.90
N VAL A 286 16.76 26.32 24.09
CA VAL A 286 16.14 26.99 25.26
C VAL A 286 16.87 26.59 26.54
N SER A 287 17.56 27.59 27.10
CA SER A 287 17.71 27.97 28.52
C SER A 287 18.07 26.91 29.55
N TYR A 288 19.30 27.01 30.07
CA TYR A 288 19.61 26.58 31.44
C TYR A 288 19.20 27.68 32.41
N THR A 289 18.34 27.35 33.36
CA THR A 289 18.25 28.05 34.64
C THR A 289 18.38 27.00 35.71
N GLU A 290 19.49 27.04 36.42
CA GLU A 290 19.61 27.00 37.88
C GLU A 290 21.10 27.04 38.20
N ASP A 291 21.48 27.97 39.08
CA ASP A 291 22.32 27.70 40.24
C ASP A 291 22.40 29.00 41.07
N GLU A 292 21.65 29.00 42.17
CA GLU A 292 21.98 29.79 43.36
C GLU A 292 23.25 29.18 43.96
N GLU A 293 24.36 29.92 43.95
CA GLU A 293 25.40 29.78 44.98
C GLU A 293 25.90 31.18 45.37
N ASP A 294 25.80 31.46 46.66
CA ASP A 294 26.36 32.60 47.38
C ASP A 294 27.85 32.78 47.11
N ILE A 295 28.32 34.04 47.04
CA ILE A 295 29.61 34.50 47.61
C ILE A 295 29.53 36.04 47.79
N GLU A 296 29.65 36.45 49.06
CA GLU A 296 30.05 37.76 49.66
C GLU A 296 29.44 39.10 49.19
#